data_AF-A0A8T2SR47-F1
#
_entry.id   AF-A0A8T2SR47-F1
#
_cell.length_a   1.000
_cell.length_b   1.000
_cell.length_c   1.000
_cell.angle_alpha   90.00
_cell.angle_beta   90.00
_cell.angle_gamma   90.00
#
_symmetry.space_group_name_H-M   'P 1'
#
loop_
_entity.id
_entity.type
_entity.pdbx_description
1 polymer ?
#
loop_
_entity_poly.entity_id
_entity_poly.type
_entity_poly.pdbx_seq_one_letter_code
_entity_poly.pdbx_strand_id
1 'polypeptide(L)'
;MERAKELKVAKLARFNQHNLASEKWKSSLGPLRHAQWRATRTRQEIRHYQKTAELLIPRRPFARVVKEELQRYCAGLRIQALALEALQEAAEAFFISMLEDSNLCAIHAKRVTIQPKDIQLARRIRG
;
A
#
# COMPACT_ATOMS: atom_id res chain seq x y z
N MET A 1 -13.97 9.40 63.53
CA MET A 1 -12.95 8.78 62.66
C MET A 1 -13.53 8.17 61.37
N GLU A 2 -14.79 7.74 61.34
CA GLU A 2 -15.42 7.11 60.15
C GLU A 2 -15.73 8.08 58.99
N ARG A 3 -16.30 9.27 59.25
CA ARG A 3 -16.62 10.25 58.19
C ARG A 3 -15.43 10.70 57.32
N ALA A 4 -14.22 10.73 57.89
CA ALA A 4 -13.00 11.08 57.16
C ALA A 4 -12.53 9.93 56.22
N LYS A 5 -12.83 8.68 56.57
CA LYS A 5 -12.56 7.51 55.72
C LYS A 5 -13.53 7.47 54.56
N GLU A 6 -14.81 7.74 54.80
CA GLU A 6 -15.84 7.81 53.76
C GLU A 6 -15.58 8.90 52.71
N LEU A 7 -15.14 10.09 53.15
CA LEU A 7 -14.77 11.18 52.23
C LEU A 7 -13.55 10.85 51.37
N LYS A 8 -12.57 10.09 51.91
CA LYS A 8 -11.43 9.59 51.13
C LYS A 8 -11.88 8.55 50.11
N VAL A 9 -12.74 7.61 50.49
CA VAL A 9 -13.29 6.59 49.59
C VAL A 9 -14.14 7.25 48.48
N ALA A 10 -14.95 8.25 48.80
CA ALA A 10 -15.73 9.01 47.82
C ALA A 10 -14.85 9.86 46.89
N LYS A 11 -13.77 10.48 47.38
CA LYS A 11 -12.78 11.19 46.55
C LYS A 11 -12.03 10.23 45.62
N LEU A 12 -11.63 9.06 46.11
CA LEU A 12 -10.99 8.01 45.31
C LEU A 12 -11.94 7.47 44.24
N ALA A 13 -13.21 7.24 44.58
CA ALA A 13 -14.22 6.78 43.63
C ALA A 13 -14.51 7.82 42.52
N ARG A 14 -14.58 9.12 42.88
CA ARG A 14 -14.74 10.22 41.91
C ARG A 14 -13.51 10.42 41.02
N PHE A 15 -12.31 10.30 41.59
CA PHE A 15 -11.04 10.32 40.84
C PHE A 15 -10.95 9.15 39.85
N ASN A 16 -11.40 7.96 40.27
CA ASN A 16 -11.43 6.78 39.43
C ASN A 16 -12.45 6.91 38.28
N GLN A 17 -13.65 7.47 38.53
CA GLN A 17 -14.66 7.71 37.49
C GLN A 17 -14.17 8.65 36.38
N HIS A 18 -13.40 9.68 36.72
CA HIS A 18 -12.81 10.61 35.74
C HIS A 18 -11.73 9.92 34.87
N ASN A 19 -10.93 9.03 35.46
CA ASN A 19 -9.93 8.24 34.72
C ASN A 19 -10.57 7.15 33.84
N LEU A 20 -11.62 6.48 34.31
CA LEU A 20 -12.37 5.48 33.54
C LEU A 20 -13.01 6.09 32.28
N ALA A 21 -13.53 7.31 32.36
CA ALA A 21 -14.00 8.04 31.18
C ALA A 21 -12.84 8.41 30.22
N SER A 22 -11.65 8.69 30.75
CA SER A 22 -10.46 9.00 29.96
C SER A 22 -9.82 7.78 29.26
N GLU A 23 -10.05 6.57 29.79
CA GLU A 23 -9.56 5.32 29.20
C GLU A 23 -10.54 4.76 28.17
N LYS A 24 -11.84 5.01 28.37
CA LYS A 24 -12.92 4.58 27.46
C LYS A 24 -12.82 5.24 26.08
N TRP A 25 -12.31 6.46 25.96
CA TRP A 25 -12.06 7.10 24.65
C TRP A 25 -10.75 6.63 23.98
N LYS A 26 -9.75 6.23 24.78
CA LYS A 26 -8.46 5.71 24.28
C LYS A 26 -8.63 4.33 23.63
N SER A 27 -9.53 3.48 24.12
CA SER A 27 -9.82 2.16 23.53
C SER A 27 -10.61 2.26 22.21
N SER A 28 -11.50 3.24 22.07
CA SER A 28 -12.30 3.48 20.85
C SER A 28 -11.50 4.02 19.65
N LEU A 29 -10.28 4.53 19.85
CA LEU A 29 -9.40 5.05 18.79
C LEU A 29 -8.53 4.00 18.08
N GLY A 30 -8.56 2.73 18.51
CA GLY A 30 -7.75 1.65 17.95
C GLY A 30 -7.82 1.53 16.40
N PRO A 31 -9.02 1.48 15.80
CA PRO A 31 -9.17 1.35 14.34
C PRO A 31 -8.69 2.57 13.56
N LEU A 32 -8.93 3.78 14.10
CA LEU A 32 -8.57 5.05 13.47
C LEU A 32 -7.05 5.27 13.46
N ARG A 33 -6.36 4.90 14.54
CA ARG A 33 -4.89 4.94 14.62
C ARG A 33 -4.23 3.99 13.62
N HIS A 34 -4.78 2.79 13.46
CA HIS A 34 -4.26 1.82 12.48
C HIS A 34 -4.49 2.27 11.03
N ALA A 35 -5.61 2.92 10.73
CA ALA A 35 -5.88 3.48 9.41
C ALA A 35 -4.93 4.65 9.06
N GLN A 36 -4.69 5.56 10.01
CA GLN A 36 -3.73 6.67 9.84
C GLN A 36 -2.29 6.19 9.68
N TRP A 37 -1.88 5.16 10.42
CA TRP A 37 -0.56 4.55 10.25
C TRP A 37 -0.39 3.95 8.85
N ARG A 38 -1.40 3.22 8.34
CA ARG A 38 -1.39 2.69 6.96
C ARG A 38 -1.24 3.80 5.93
N ALA A 39 -2.05 4.85 6.02
CA ALA A 39 -1.97 5.98 5.09
C ALA A 39 -0.61 6.69 5.12
N THR A 40 -0.03 6.84 6.31
CA THR A 40 1.31 7.42 6.48
C THR A 40 2.38 6.53 5.86
N ARG A 41 2.32 5.21 6.10
CA ARG A 41 3.25 4.23 5.54
C ARG A 41 3.16 4.17 4.02
N THR A 42 1.97 4.10 3.44
CA THR A 42 1.77 4.11 1.98
C THR A 42 2.37 5.36 1.34
N ARG A 43 2.22 6.53 1.97
CA ARG A 43 2.86 7.77 1.47
C ARG A 43 4.39 7.72 1.54
N GLN A 44 4.96 7.12 2.57
CA GLN A 44 6.40 6.93 2.68
C GLN A 44 6.92 5.96 1.61
N GLU A 45 6.21 4.85 1.38
CA GLU A 45 6.51 3.87 0.33
C GLU A 45 6.49 4.52 -1.05
N ILE A 46 5.45 5.29 -1.38
CA ILE A 46 5.37 6.03 -2.66
C ILE A 46 6.58 6.96 -2.84
N ARG A 47 6.93 7.74 -1.82
CA ARG A 47 8.08 8.66 -1.90
C ARG A 47 9.41 7.92 -2.04
N HIS A 48 9.53 6.76 -1.40
CA HIS A 48 10.72 5.93 -1.50
C HIS A 48 10.90 5.39 -2.92
N TYR A 49 9.87 4.73 -3.46
CA TYR A 49 9.90 4.13 -4.80
C TYR A 49 9.91 5.13 -5.95
N GLN A 50 9.44 6.37 -5.73
CA GLN A 50 9.60 7.45 -6.71
C GLN A 50 11.01 8.07 -6.71
N LYS A 51 11.77 7.88 -5.63
CA LYS A 51 13.13 8.42 -5.51
C LYS A 51 14.19 7.43 -5.97
N THR A 52 13.97 6.14 -5.74
CA THR A 52 14.85 5.05 -6.18
C THR A 52 14.43 4.54 -7.55
N ALA A 53 15.38 4.00 -8.31
CA ALA A 53 15.14 3.38 -9.61
C ALA A 53 15.57 1.91 -9.61
N GLU A 54 15.31 1.21 -8.50
CA GLU A 54 15.60 -0.21 -8.38
C GLU A 54 14.52 -1.06 -9.07
N LEU A 55 14.91 -2.23 -9.57
CA LEU A 55 13.97 -3.19 -10.14
C LEU A 55 13.09 -3.80 -9.04
N LEU A 56 11.77 -3.64 -9.17
CA LEU A 56 10.80 -4.04 -8.15
C LEU A 56 10.35 -5.49 -8.32
N ILE A 57 10.39 -6.02 -9.54
CA ILE A 57 9.99 -7.40 -9.81
C ILE A 57 11.17 -8.33 -9.49
N PRO A 58 10.97 -9.42 -8.73
CA PRO A 58 12.05 -10.35 -8.49
C PRO A 58 12.54 -10.99 -9.81
N ARG A 59 13.84 -10.98 -10.06
CA ARG A 59 14.45 -11.42 -11.32
C ARG A 59 14.10 -12.87 -11.70
N ARG A 60 14.06 -13.79 -10.71
CA ARG A 60 13.84 -15.22 -10.95
C ARG A 60 12.44 -15.55 -11.50
N PRO A 61 11.32 -15.08 -10.91
CA PRO A 61 10.00 -15.29 -11.51
C PRO A 61 9.85 -14.58 -12.86
N PHE A 62 10.38 -13.36 -13.03
CA PHE A 62 10.36 -12.67 -14.32
C PHE A 62 11.05 -13.51 -15.41
N ALA A 63 12.24 -14.04 -15.13
CA ALA A 63 12.97 -14.91 -16.04
C ALA A 63 12.20 -16.20 -16.42
N ARG A 64 11.39 -16.74 -15.52
CA ARG A 64 10.55 -17.91 -15.82
C ARG A 64 9.45 -17.56 -16.82
N VAL A 65 8.74 -16.45 -16.60
CA VAL A 65 7.68 -15.98 -17.49
C VAL A 65 8.24 -15.65 -18.88
N VAL A 66 9.37 -14.95 -18.95
CA VAL A 66 10.00 -14.63 -20.25
C VAL A 66 10.39 -15.91 -21.00
N LYS A 67 10.93 -16.92 -20.31
CA LYS A 67 11.26 -18.21 -20.94
C LYS A 67 10.02 -18.96 -21.41
N GLU A 68 8.95 -18.96 -20.61
CA GLU A 68 7.67 -19.58 -20.98
C GLU A 68 7.09 -18.94 -22.24
N GLU A 69 7.08 -17.61 -22.34
CA GLU A 69 6.60 -16.90 -23.52
C GLU A 69 7.49 -17.16 -24.75
N LEU A 70 8.82 -17.14 -24.61
CA LEU A 70 9.73 -17.43 -25.72
C LEU A 70 9.63 -18.86 -26.25
N GLN A 71 9.35 -19.83 -25.36
CA GLN A 71 9.16 -21.23 -25.74
C GLN A 71 7.97 -21.44 -26.70
N ARG A 72 6.98 -20.54 -26.70
CA ARG A 72 5.86 -20.60 -27.66
C ARG A 72 6.27 -20.28 -29.10
N TYR A 73 7.38 -19.57 -29.28
CA TYR A 73 7.88 -19.16 -30.60
C TYR A 73 9.03 -20.05 -31.09
N CYS A 74 9.99 -20.37 -30.23
CA CYS A 74 11.14 -21.19 -30.59
C CYS A 74 11.69 -21.96 -29.38
N ALA A 75 11.83 -23.28 -29.54
CA ALA A 75 12.37 -24.15 -28.50
C ALA A 75 13.90 -24.00 -28.39
N GLY A 76 14.43 -24.01 -27.16
CA GLY A 76 15.88 -24.06 -26.91
C GLY A 76 16.61 -22.71 -26.93
N LEU A 77 15.90 -21.58 -26.97
CA LEU A 77 16.52 -20.25 -26.92
C LEU A 77 17.29 -20.01 -25.61
N ARG A 78 18.52 -19.49 -25.74
CA ARG A 78 19.33 -19.00 -24.63
C ARG A 78 19.16 -17.49 -24.52
N ILE A 79 18.86 -17.01 -23.32
CA ILE A 79 18.66 -15.57 -23.05
C ILE A 79 19.95 -15.02 -22.44
N GLN A 80 20.46 -13.93 -23.00
CA GLN A 80 21.58 -13.18 -22.43
C GLN A 80 21.14 -12.46 -21.14
N ALA A 81 22.03 -12.34 -20.15
CA ALA A 81 21.72 -11.68 -18.88
C ALA A 81 21.26 -10.22 -19.07
N LEU A 82 21.96 -9.46 -19.91
CA LEU A 82 21.62 -8.07 -20.26
C LEU A 82 20.29 -7.96 -21.01
N ALA A 83 19.98 -8.90 -21.91
CA ALA A 83 18.70 -8.90 -22.61
C ALA A 83 17.53 -9.12 -21.66
N LEU A 84 17.71 -9.98 -20.66
CA LEU A 84 16.70 -10.18 -19.62
C LEU A 84 16.48 -8.93 -18.76
N GLU A 85 17.56 -8.21 -18.41
CA GLU A 85 17.48 -6.94 -17.68
C GLU A 85 16.76 -5.87 -18.49
N ALA A 86 17.12 -5.69 -19.77
CA ALA A 86 16.46 -4.74 -20.66
C ALA A 86 14.95 -5.02 -20.80
N LEU A 87 14.55 -6.29 -20.92
CA LEU A 87 13.14 -6.67 -20.93
C LEU A 87 12.45 -6.33 -19.61
N GLN A 88 13.14 -6.51 -18.49
CA GLN A 88 12.60 -6.21 -17.17
C GLN A 88 12.40 -4.71 -16.98
N GLU A 89 13.40 -3.89 -17.32
CA GLU A 89 13.31 -2.44 -17.27
C GLU A 89 12.16 -1.91 -18.13
N ALA A 90 12.04 -2.40 -19.37
CA ALA A 90 10.96 -2.00 -20.26
C ALA A 90 9.57 -2.40 -19.72
N ALA A 91 9.45 -3.60 -19.17
CA ALA A 91 8.19 -4.08 -18.59
C ALA A 91 7.78 -3.27 -17.35
N GLU A 92 8.71 -3.00 -16.44
CA GLU A 92 8.44 -2.19 -15.24
C GLU A 92 8.09 -0.74 -15.60
N ALA A 93 8.83 -0.13 -16.52
CA ALA A 93 8.53 1.22 -17.02
C ALA A 93 7.11 1.29 -17.65
N PHE A 94 6.73 0.27 -18.42
CA PHE A 94 5.38 0.17 -18.97
C PHE A 94 4.32 0.07 -17.88
N PHE A 95 4.52 -0.78 -16.86
CA PHE A 95 3.56 -0.92 -15.77
C PHE A 95 3.42 0.36 -14.94
N ILE A 96 4.52 1.05 -14.64
CA ILE A 96 4.50 2.33 -13.92
C ILE A 96 3.67 3.34 -14.71
N SER A 97 3.98 3.54 -15.99
CA SER A 97 3.26 4.47 -16.86
C SER A 97 1.76 4.12 -16.96
N MET A 98 1.42 2.84 -17.03
CA MET A 98 0.02 2.40 -17.08
C MET A 98 -0.72 2.64 -15.76
N LEU A 99 -0.06 2.42 -14.63
CA LEU A 99 -0.64 2.63 -13.30
C LEU A 99 -0.81 4.12 -12.99
N GLU A 100 0.07 4.99 -13.49
CA GLU A 100 -0.09 6.44 -13.40
C GLU A 100 -1.37 6.91 -14.09
N ASP A 101 -1.61 6.50 -15.34
CA ASP A 101 -2.84 6.83 -16.06
C ASP A 101 -4.08 6.24 -15.39
N SER A 102 -3.98 5.01 -14.90
CA SER A 102 -5.08 4.34 -14.19
C SER A 102 -5.41 5.08 -12.89
N ASN A 103 -4.40 5.62 -12.21
CA ASN A 103 -4.59 6.44 -11.02
C ASN A 103 -5.28 7.77 -11.35
N LEU A 104 -4.91 8.43 -12.47
CA LEU A 104 -5.63 9.62 -12.96
C LEU A 104 -7.10 9.31 -13.27
N CYS A 105 -7.39 8.16 -13.87
CA CYS A 105 -8.76 7.69 -14.12
C CYS A 105 -9.54 7.46 -12.81
N ALA A 106 -8.90 6.88 -11.80
CA ALA A 106 -9.52 6.69 -10.48
C ALA A 106 -9.84 8.03 -9.80
N ILE A 107 -8.92 9.00 -9.86
CA ILE A 107 -9.10 10.36 -9.32
C ILE A 107 -10.23 11.09 -10.05
N HIS A 108 -10.29 10.98 -11.38
CA HIS A 108 -11.37 11.54 -12.18
C HIS A 108 -12.75 11.02 -11.74
N ALA A 109 -12.82 9.73 -11.37
CA ALA A 109 -14.02 9.10 -10.82
C ALA A 109 -14.22 9.30 -9.30
N LYS A 110 -13.50 10.26 -8.67
CA LYS A 110 -13.57 10.57 -7.23
C LYS A 110 -13.21 9.40 -6.31
N ARG A 111 -12.34 8.50 -6.75
CA ARG A 111 -11.84 7.35 -5.97
C ARG A 111 -10.33 7.46 -5.72
N VAL A 112 -9.88 6.79 -4.66
CA VAL A 112 -8.44 6.64 -4.35
C VAL A 112 -7.94 5.24 -4.73
N THR A 113 -8.80 4.23 -4.64
CA THR A 113 -8.47 2.85 -5.00
C THR A 113 -8.64 2.63 -6.50
N ILE A 114 -7.56 2.22 -7.15
CA ILE A 114 -7.56 1.78 -8.55
C ILE A 114 -8.37 0.48 -8.70
N GLN A 115 -9.12 0.37 -9.80
CA GLN A 115 -9.95 -0.79 -10.14
C GLN A 115 -9.64 -1.27 -11.57
N PRO A 116 -9.98 -2.51 -11.93
CA PRO A 116 -9.71 -3.03 -13.28
C PRO A 116 -10.32 -2.18 -14.41
N LYS A 117 -11.45 -1.52 -14.15
CA LYS A 117 -12.09 -0.60 -15.11
C LYS A 117 -11.23 0.65 -15.43
N ASP A 118 -10.40 1.08 -14.48
CA ASP A 118 -9.51 2.24 -14.67
C ASP A 118 -8.37 1.87 -15.63
N ILE A 119 -7.81 0.66 -15.47
CA ILE A 119 -6.79 0.11 -16.38
C ILE A 119 -7.38 -0.10 -17.78
N GLN A 120 -8.58 -0.66 -17.87
CA GLN A 120 -9.26 -0.87 -19.15
C GLN A 120 -9.52 0.46 -19.88
N LEU A 121 -9.97 1.48 -19.16
CA LEU A 121 -10.17 2.82 -19.70
C LEU A 121 -8.85 3.45 -20.16
N ALA A 122 -7.81 3.39 -19.33
CA ALA A 122 -6.50 3.94 -19.65
C ALA A 122 -5.88 3.27 -20.90
N ARG A 123 -5.99 1.93 -21.00
CA ARG A 123 -5.59 1.19 -22.20
C ARG A 123 -6.39 1.62 -23.43
N ARG A 124 -7.71 1.78 -23.28
CA ARG A 124 -8.59 2.18 -24.39
C ARG A 124 -8.26 3.57 -24.94
N ILE A 125 -7.80 4.48 -24.09
CA ILE A 125 -7.42 5.85 -24.48
C ILE A 125 -6.03 5.89 -25.13
N ARG A 126 -5.09 5.05 -24.68
CA ARG A 126 -3.74 4.99 -25.26
C ARG A 126 -3.70 4.46 -26.71
N GLY A 127 -4.70 3.68 -27.11
CA GLY A 127 -4.77 3.03 -28.43
C GLY A 127 -4.36 1.56 -28.37
#